data_AF-A0A815S363-F1
#
_entry.id   AF-A0A815S363-F1
#
_cell.length_a   1.000
_cell.length_b   1.000
_cell.length_c   1.000
_cell.angle_alpha   90.00
_cell.angle_beta   90.00
_cell.angle_gamma   90.00
#
_symmetry.space_group_name_H-M   'P 1'
#
loop_
_entity.id
_entity.type
_entity.pdbx_description
1 polymer ?
#
loop_
_entity_poly.entity_id
_entity_poly.type
_entity_poly.pdbx_seq_one_letter_code
_entity_poly.pdbx_strand_id
1 'polypeptide(L)'
;MFQLTSFSASTIYNSNNQRRGKLQVMDSTTISFTHYVDIACKDKDDCAKDLAIKITNEILQRRVDFSKILNELAPFMIGPPLTMQNRQLNCYNSKEKAEVCVEYPDQGSCALENTITKNKLTRSCQPSRHQPEISIRMYQDPSTATFDILCTRNLCNTQSTLNSIKDILFRYNVTQTPDGRLTGSRFQVSAFLILIMISIAFFNYHE
;
A
#
# COMPACT_ATOMS: atom_id res chain seq x y z
N MET A 1 -6.01 -21.17 7.21
CA MET A 1 -6.89 -20.08 7.66
C MET A 1 -5.98 -19.01 8.23
N PHE A 2 -5.93 -17.83 7.61
CA PHE A 2 -5.02 -16.74 8.02
C PHE A 2 -5.63 -16.04 9.25
N GLN A 3 -4.87 -15.88 10.33
CA GLN A 3 -5.32 -15.22 11.57
C GLN A 3 -4.59 -13.89 11.73
N LEU A 4 -5.37 -12.83 11.93
CA LEU A 4 -4.85 -11.49 12.20
C LEU A 4 -4.12 -11.50 13.55
N THR A 5 -2.81 -11.26 13.56
CA THR A 5 -2.01 -11.40 14.79
C THR A 5 -1.71 -10.09 15.49
N SER A 6 -1.77 -8.95 14.79
CA SER A 6 -1.54 -7.65 15.44
C SER A 6 -2.11 -6.49 14.64
N PHE A 7 -2.44 -5.43 15.37
CA PHE A 7 -2.82 -4.11 14.89
C PHE A 7 -2.01 -3.09 15.69
N SER A 8 -1.39 -2.11 15.04
CA SER A 8 -0.72 -0.99 15.73
C SER A 8 -0.94 0.31 14.98
N ALA A 9 -1.17 1.38 15.74
CA ALA A 9 -1.19 2.75 15.27
C ALA A 9 -0.20 3.59 16.07
N SER A 10 0.72 4.26 15.38
CA SER A 10 1.77 5.10 15.98
C SER A 10 1.90 6.41 15.22
N THR A 11 2.26 7.50 15.92
CA THR A 11 2.63 8.78 15.31
C THR A 11 4.13 9.03 15.39
N ILE A 12 4.79 9.26 14.26
CA ILE A 12 6.22 9.60 14.20
C ILE A 12 6.37 11.08 13.80
N TYR A 13 7.24 11.82 14.50
CA TYR A 13 7.65 13.18 14.13
C TYR A 13 8.71 13.13 13.05
N ASN A 14 8.58 13.94 12.00
CA ASN A 14 9.71 14.28 11.15
C ASN A 14 10.19 15.71 11.39
N SER A 15 11.34 16.07 10.80
CA SER A 15 11.95 17.40 10.89
C SER A 15 11.08 18.55 10.37
N ASN A 16 9.93 18.25 9.76
CA ASN A 16 9.00 19.21 9.15
C ASN A 16 7.66 19.31 9.89
N ASN A 17 7.58 18.88 11.16
CA ASN A 17 6.35 18.84 11.98
C ASN A 17 5.21 17.97 11.39
N GLN A 18 5.52 16.99 10.55
CA GLN A 18 4.50 16.08 10.02
C GLN A 18 4.27 14.92 10.99
N ARG A 19 3.01 14.45 11.10
CA ARG A 19 2.64 13.26 11.86
C ARG A 19 2.28 12.13 10.89
N ARG A 20 2.89 10.96 11.09
CA ARG A 20 2.66 9.74 10.31
C ARG A 20 1.80 8.76 11.08
N GLY A 21 0.62 8.39 10.59
CA GLY A 21 -0.15 7.26 11.09
C GLY A 21 0.29 5.97 10.39
N LYS A 22 0.63 4.93 11.16
CA LYS A 22 0.93 3.59 10.66
C LYS A 22 -0.25 2.68 10.93
N LEU A 23 -0.63 1.83 9.97
CA LEU A 23 -1.47 0.67 10.15
C LEU A 23 -0.66 -0.54 9.72
N GLN A 24 -0.54 -1.53 10.57
CA GLN A 24 0.09 -2.80 10.22
C GLN A 24 -0.89 -3.94 10.50
N VAL A 25 -1.05 -4.80 9.50
CA VAL A 25 -1.80 -6.05 9.58
C VAL A 25 -0.83 -7.16 9.20
N MET A 26 -0.70 -8.16 10.05
CA MET A 26 0.15 -9.32 9.81
C MET A 26 -0.69 -10.58 9.97
N ASP A 27 -0.47 -11.54 9.08
CA ASP A 27 -0.82 -12.92 9.37
C ASP A 27 0.28 -13.57 10.22
N SER A 28 -0.12 -14.66 10.89
CA SER A 28 0.70 -15.52 11.73
C SER A 28 2.12 -15.80 11.24
N THR A 29 2.41 -15.89 9.93
CA THR A 29 3.80 -16.10 9.48
C THR A 29 4.20 -15.58 8.09
N THR A 30 3.29 -15.18 7.19
CA THR A 30 3.63 -15.26 5.74
C THR A 30 3.48 -13.98 4.93
N ILE A 31 2.47 -13.14 5.15
CA ILE A 31 2.29 -11.89 4.41
C ILE A 31 2.05 -10.78 5.41
N SER A 32 2.78 -9.68 5.25
CA SER A 32 2.53 -8.45 6.01
C SER A 32 1.95 -7.36 5.13
N PHE A 33 0.97 -6.65 5.66
CA PHE A 33 0.36 -5.49 5.05
C PHE A 33 0.67 -4.28 5.92
N THR A 34 1.31 -3.27 5.36
CA THR A 34 1.58 -2.02 6.07
C THR A 34 1.09 -0.83 5.26
N HIS A 35 0.36 0.04 5.94
CA HIS A 35 -0.23 1.24 5.38
C HIS A 35 0.27 2.42 6.19
N TYR A 36 0.74 3.45 5.51
CA TYR A 36 1.20 4.69 6.11
C TYR A 36 0.42 5.87 5.52
N VAL A 37 -0.11 6.71 6.40
CA VAL A 37 -0.73 7.99 6.02
C VAL A 37 -0.01 9.10 6.75
N ASP A 38 0.59 10.00 5.96
CA ASP A 38 1.25 11.19 6.47
C ASP A 38 0.32 12.39 6.33
N ILE A 39 0.14 13.13 7.44
CA ILE A 39 -0.54 14.42 7.44
C ILE A 39 0.44 15.50 7.91
N ALA A 40 0.54 16.57 7.13
CA ALA A 40 1.23 17.79 7.53
C ALA A 40 0.33 18.57 8.50
N CYS A 41 0.74 18.62 9.78
CA CYS A 41 0.05 19.41 10.80
C CYS A 41 0.93 20.61 11.16
N LYS A 42 0.33 21.82 11.25
CA LYS A 42 1.07 23.03 11.67
C LYS A 42 1.08 23.27 13.18
N ASP A 43 0.17 22.65 13.96
CA ASP A 43 0.10 22.79 15.42
C ASP A 43 -0.58 21.60 16.13
N LYS A 44 -0.07 21.27 17.34
CA LYS A 44 -0.59 20.48 18.50
C LYS A 44 -1.30 19.11 18.31
N ASP A 45 -1.40 18.37 19.43
CA ASP A 45 -1.86 16.97 19.58
C ASP A 45 -3.26 16.64 19.01
N ASP A 46 -4.11 17.65 18.81
CA ASP A 46 -5.47 17.45 18.27
C ASP A 46 -5.44 16.89 16.84
N CYS A 47 -4.50 17.35 16.01
CA CYS A 47 -4.33 16.84 14.64
C CYS A 47 -3.97 15.34 14.62
N ALA A 48 -3.28 14.87 15.66
CA ALA A 48 -2.88 13.47 15.80
C ALA A 48 -4.03 12.58 16.25
N LYS A 49 -4.84 13.10 17.17
CA LYS A 49 -6.06 12.46 17.65
C LYS A 49 -7.05 12.32 16.49
N ASP A 50 -7.24 13.37 15.69
CA ASP A 50 -8.12 13.33 14.53
C ASP A 50 -7.60 12.41 13.43
N LEU A 51 -6.28 12.37 13.21
CA LEU A 51 -5.63 11.41 12.30
C LEU A 51 -5.87 9.97 12.77
N ALA A 52 -5.64 9.69 14.05
CA ALA A 52 -5.83 8.36 14.62
C ALA A 52 -7.31 7.94 14.59
N ILE A 53 -8.24 8.84 14.91
CA ILE A 53 -9.68 8.59 14.82
C ILE A 53 -10.11 8.35 13.38
N LYS A 54 -9.63 9.15 12.43
CA LYS A 54 -9.96 8.99 11.00
C LYS A 54 -9.44 7.67 10.45
N ILE A 55 -8.19 7.31 10.73
CA ILE A 55 -7.61 6.03 10.33
C ILE A 55 -8.41 4.88 10.96
N THR A 56 -8.67 4.95 12.26
CA THR A 56 -9.40 3.92 13.01
C THR A 56 -10.83 3.77 12.48
N ASN A 57 -11.54 4.87 12.24
CA ASN A 57 -12.90 4.84 11.69
C ASN A 57 -12.94 4.33 10.26
N GLU A 58 -12.01 4.76 9.40
CA GLU A 58 -11.91 4.23 8.05
C GLU A 58 -11.69 2.71 8.07
N ILE A 59 -10.89 2.20 9.01
CA ILE A 59 -10.63 0.77 9.15
C ILE A 59 -11.81 0.02 9.77
N LEU A 60 -12.43 0.53 10.83
CA LEU A 60 -13.57 -0.10 11.51
C LEU A 60 -14.83 -0.13 10.64
N GLN A 61 -15.03 0.88 9.79
CA GLN A 61 -16.13 0.90 8.83
C GLN A 61 -15.93 -0.09 7.68
N ARG A 62 -14.68 -0.34 7.30
CA ARG A 62 -14.34 -1.35 6.30
C ARG A 62 -14.35 -2.72 6.99
N ARG A 63 -15.45 -3.47 6.88
CA ARG A 63 -15.49 -4.90 7.30
C ARG A 63 -14.60 -5.73 6.35
N VAL A 64 -13.28 -5.62 6.49
CA VAL A 64 -12.29 -6.26 5.62
C VAL A 64 -12.04 -7.70 6.08
N ASP A 65 -12.39 -8.67 5.25
CA ASP A 65 -12.01 -10.07 5.45
C ASP A 65 -10.57 -10.28 4.95
N PHE A 66 -9.60 -10.03 5.84
CA PHE A 66 -8.19 -10.20 5.53
C PHE A 66 -7.83 -11.64 5.17
N SER A 67 -8.50 -12.66 5.70
CA SER A 67 -8.18 -14.04 5.32
C SER A 67 -8.52 -14.29 3.86
N LYS A 68 -9.63 -13.75 3.37
CA LYS A 68 -10.01 -13.89 1.96
C LYS A 68 -9.07 -13.13 1.03
N ILE A 69 -8.67 -11.92 1.42
CA ILE A 69 -7.70 -11.10 0.67
C ILE A 69 -6.36 -11.82 0.56
N LEU A 70 -5.83 -12.33 1.68
CA LEU A 70 -4.54 -13.02 1.71
C LEU A 70 -4.56 -14.29 0.85
N ASN A 71 -5.66 -15.04 0.86
CA ASN A 71 -5.86 -16.19 -0.03
C ASN A 71 -5.81 -15.79 -1.51
N GLU A 72 -6.43 -14.67 -1.90
CA GLU A 72 -6.41 -14.18 -3.28
C GLU A 72 -5.04 -13.60 -3.68
N LEU A 73 -4.29 -13.02 -2.74
CA LEU A 73 -2.95 -12.46 -3.01
C LEU A 73 -1.85 -13.53 -3.08
N ALA A 74 -1.97 -14.62 -2.32
CA ALA A 74 -0.93 -15.63 -2.18
C ALA A 74 -0.38 -16.17 -3.52
N PRO A 75 -1.22 -16.49 -4.53
CA PRO A 75 -0.71 -16.96 -5.82
C PRO A 75 0.20 -15.96 -6.53
N PHE A 76 0.02 -14.66 -6.31
CA PHE A 76 0.83 -13.62 -6.95
C PHE A 76 2.15 -13.37 -6.22
N MET A 77 2.16 -13.58 -4.90
CA MET A 77 3.27 -13.15 -4.04
C MET A 77 4.15 -14.30 -3.55
N ILE A 78 3.60 -15.50 -3.36
CA ILE A 78 4.29 -16.60 -2.67
C ILE A 78 4.73 -17.65 -3.68
N GLY A 79 6.03 -17.92 -3.69
CA GLY A 79 6.62 -19.05 -4.41
C GLY A 79 6.92 -20.23 -3.48
N PRO A 80 7.22 -21.42 -4.04
CA PRO A 80 7.79 -22.50 -3.25
C PRO A 80 9.11 -22.05 -2.60
N PRO A 81 9.44 -22.51 -1.39
CA PRO A 81 10.70 -22.18 -0.74
C PRO A 81 11.90 -22.65 -1.57
N LEU A 82 13.03 -21.96 -1.42
CA LEU A 82 14.27 -22.37 -2.06
C LEU A 82 14.80 -23.64 -1.41
N THR A 83 15.18 -24.60 -2.25
CA THR A 83 15.68 -25.91 -1.85
C THR A 83 16.80 -26.33 -2.79
N MET A 84 17.44 -27.47 -2.52
CA MET A 84 18.41 -28.06 -3.43
C MET A 84 17.85 -28.33 -4.84
N GLN A 85 16.54 -28.56 -4.97
CA GLN A 85 15.83 -28.83 -6.23
C GLN A 85 15.27 -27.56 -6.88
N ASN A 86 14.96 -26.53 -6.10
CA ASN A 86 14.54 -25.21 -6.57
C ASN A 86 15.51 -24.17 -6.03
N ARG A 87 16.67 -24.07 -6.70
CA ARG A 87 17.82 -23.36 -6.12
C ARG A 87 17.74 -21.85 -6.24
N GLN A 88 16.97 -21.30 -7.18
CA GLN A 88 17.09 -19.90 -7.56
C GLN A 88 15.75 -19.16 -7.44
N LEU A 89 15.82 -17.95 -6.87
CA LEU A 89 14.80 -16.93 -7.06
C LEU A 89 15.29 -15.99 -8.16
N ASN A 90 14.48 -15.80 -9.19
CA ASN A 90 14.73 -14.89 -10.29
C ASN A 90 13.79 -13.69 -10.20
N CYS A 91 14.32 -12.49 -10.43
CA CYS A 91 13.56 -11.24 -10.41
C CYS A 91 13.86 -10.43 -11.67
N TYR A 92 12.94 -9.55 -12.05
CA TYR A 92 13.26 -8.51 -13.03
C TYR A 92 14.05 -7.38 -12.37
N ASN A 93 15.08 -6.89 -13.04
CA ASN A 93 15.79 -5.69 -12.61
C ASN A 93 15.17 -4.40 -13.16
N SER A 94 15.80 -3.27 -12.88
CA SER A 94 15.35 -1.95 -13.35
C SER A 94 15.33 -1.79 -14.88
N LYS A 95 16.01 -2.68 -15.62
CA LYS A 95 16.01 -2.75 -17.09
C LYS A 95 15.08 -3.85 -17.63
N GLU A 96 14.20 -4.40 -16.79
CA GLU A 96 13.26 -5.47 -17.14
C GLU A 96 13.93 -6.75 -17.64
N LYS A 97 15.19 -6.98 -17.26
CA LYS A 97 15.88 -8.26 -17.52
C LYS A 97 15.70 -9.19 -16.33
N ALA A 98 15.36 -10.43 -16.61
CA ALA A 98 15.32 -11.49 -15.61
C ALA A 98 16.76 -11.84 -15.20
N GLU A 99 17.02 -11.80 -13.89
CA GLU A 99 18.31 -12.16 -13.30
C GLU A 99 18.10 -12.98 -12.03
N VAL A 100 19.10 -13.79 -11.68
CA VAL A 100 19.12 -14.51 -10.41
C VAL A 100 19.26 -13.47 -9.29
N CYS A 101 18.28 -13.45 -8.40
CA CYS A 101 18.25 -12.58 -7.23
C CYS A 101 19.05 -13.22 -6.08
N VAL A 102 18.73 -14.47 -5.75
CA VAL A 102 19.43 -15.26 -4.71
C VAL A 102 19.43 -16.73 -5.08
N GLU A 103 20.38 -17.48 -4.52
CA GLU A 103 20.50 -18.92 -4.66
C GLU A 103 20.54 -19.61 -3.30
N TYR A 104 19.97 -20.82 -3.19
CA TYR A 104 20.04 -21.63 -1.98
C TYR A 104 21.49 -21.81 -1.50
N PRO A 105 21.81 -21.58 -0.21
CA PRO A 105 20.89 -21.48 0.93
C PRO A 105 20.35 -20.07 1.22
N ASP A 106 20.77 -19.06 0.47
CA ASP A 106 20.33 -17.68 0.68
C ASP A 106 18.84 -17.52 0.39
N GLN A 107 18.25 -16.50 1.00
CA GLN A 107 16.84 -16.15 0.85
C GLN A 107 16.73 -14.71 0.35
N GLY A 108 15.60 -14.38 -0.25
CA GLY A 108 15.38 -13.03 -0.76
C GLY A 108 13.98 -12.87 -1.33
N SER A 109 13.70 -11.66 -1.77
CA SER A 109 12.41 -11.29 -2.35
C SER A 109 12.63 -10.45 -3.60
N CYS A 110 11.78 -10.63 -4.59
CA CYS A 110 11.65 -9.68 -5.67
C CYS A 110 10.88 -8.46 -5.16
N ALA A 111 11.43 -7.28 -5.42
CA ALA A 111 10.85 -6.01 -5.05
C ALA A 111 10.28 -5.29 -6.27
N LEU A 112 9.15 -4.65 -6.04
CA LEU A 112 8.41 -3.84 -6.99
C LEU A 112 7.91 -2.59 -6.27
N GLU A 113 8.39 -1.42 -6.67
CA GLU A 113 7.95 -0.14 -6.12
C GLU A 113 7.26 0.66 -7.23
N ASN A 114 6.01 1.05 -6.99
CA ASN A 114 5.29 1.95 -7.88
C ASN A 114 5.11 3.30 -7.20
N THR A 115 5.81 4.32 -7.70
CA THR A 115 5.48 5.72 -7.38
C THR A 115 4.29 6.15 -8.23
N ILE A 116 3.09 6.10 -7.64
CA ILE A 116 1.81 6.36 -8.30
C ILE A 116 1.78 7.78 -8.90
N THR A 117 2.23 8.78 -8.15
CA THR A 117 2.19 10.20 -8.58
C THR A 117 3.06 10.49 -9.80
N LYS A 118 4.12 9.71 -9.99
CA LYS A 118 5.05 9.85 -11.12
C LYS A 118 4.84 8.77 -12.19
N ASN A 119 3.85 7.90 -12.00
CA ASN A 119 3.63 6.69 -12.79
C ASN A 119 4.95 5.93 -13.07
N LYS A 120 5.79 5.79 -12.04
CA LYS A 120 7.13 5.20 -12.17
C LYS A 120 7.17 3.86 -11.46
N LEU A 121 7.61 2.83 -12.19
CA LEU A 121 7.82 1.49 -11.66
C LEU A 121 9.32 1.20 -11.52
N THR A 122 9.73 0.83 -10.32
CA THR A 122 11.08 0.39 -10.00
C THR A 122 11.04 -1.09 -9.62
N ARG A 123 12.04 -1.85 -10.06
CA ARG A 123 12.16 -3.28 -9.83
C ARG A 123 13.55 -3.61 -9.33
N SER A 124 13.64 -4.47 -8.33
CA SER A 124 14.92 -4.88 -7.77
C SER A 124 14.84 -6.24 -7.08
N CYS A 125 16.00 -6.77 -6.71
CA CYS A 125 16.15 -7.89 -5.81
C CYS A 125 16.45 -7.38 -4.39
N GLN A 126 15.84 -7.98 -3.37
CA GLN A 126 16.15 -7.74 -1.96
C GLN A 126 16.61 -9.04 -1.29
N PRO A 127 17.94 -9.28 -1.21
CA PRO A 127 18.49 -10.41 -0.46
C PRO A 127 18.19 -10.27 1.04
N SER A 128 17.97 -11.39 1.72
CA SER A 128 17.74 -11.46 3.17
C SER A 128 18.58 -12.57 3.79
N ARG A 129 19.17 -12.29 4.95
CA ARG A 129 20.01 -13.24 5.68
C ARG A 129 19.23 -14.15 6.63
N HIS A 130 17.95 -13.87 6.87
CA HIS A 130 17.18 -14.58 7.90
C HIS A 130 15.93 -15.22 7.29
N GLN A 131 15.00 -14.40 6.81
CA GLN A 131 13.77 -14.86 6.19
C GLN A 131 13.39 -13.87 5.08
N PRO A 132 12.88 -14.35 3.94
CA PRO A 132 12.42 -13.44 2.90
C PRO A 132 11.19 -12.69 3.38
N GLU A 133 11.17 -11.37 3.17
CA GLU A 133 10.01 -10.54 3.50
C GLU A 133 8.99 -10.65 2.35
N ILE A 134 7.75 -11.00 2.68
CA ILE A 134 6.61 -10.89 1.76
C ILE A 134 5.70 -9.83 2.31
N SER A 135 5.59 -8.70 1.60
CA SER A 135 4.85 -7.56 2.10
C SER A 135 4.22 -6.74 0.99
N ILE A 136 3.12 -6.09 1.35
CA ILE A 136 2.57 -4.96 0.60
C ILE A 136 2.68 -3.75 1.50
N ARG A 137 3.38 -2.72 1.03
CA ARG A 137 3.50 -1.44 1.71
C ARG A 137 2.88 -0.36 0.86
N MET A 138 1.96 0.39 1.45
CA MET A 138 1.40 1.57 0.81
C MET A 138 1.73 2.79 1.64
N TYR A 139 2.21 3.82 0.97
CA TYR A 139 2.54 5.09 1.59
C TYR A 139 1.86 6.20 0.81
N GLN A 140 1.22 7.13 1.52
CA GLN A 140 0.64 8.31 0.90
C GLN A 140 0.83 9.54 1.78
N ASP A 141 1.38 10.58 1.17
CA ASP A 141 1.48 11.94 1.69
C ASP A 141 0.88 12.93 0.66
N PRO A 142 0.79 14.24 0.97
CA PRO A 142 0.20 15.22 0.05
C PRO A 142 0.89 15.35 -1.32
N SER A 143 2.17 14.98 -1.42
CA SER A 143 3.03 15.14 -2.59
C SER A 143 3.35 13.82 -3.31
N THR A 144 3.30 12.71 -2.60
CA THR A 144 3.80 11.42 -3.05
C THR A 144 2.89 10.29 -2.59
N ALA A 145 2.69 9.32 -3.47
CA ALA A 145 2.05 8.06 -3.13
C ALA A 145 2.86 6.91 -3.72
N THR A 146 3.18 5.91 -2.91
CA THR A 146 3.90 4.71 -3.33
C THR A 146 3.15 3.45 -2.95
N PHE A 147 3.37 2.42 -3.77
CA PHE A 147 2.82 1.08 -3.60
C PHE A 147 3.95 0.08 -3.85
N ASP A 148 4.41 -0.54 -2.77
CA ASP A 148 5.57 -1.41 -2.76
C ASP A 148 5.15 -2.84 -2.48
N ILE A 149 5.71 -3.78 -3.22
CA ILE A 149 5.46 -5.21 -3.09
C ILE A 149 6.81 -5.91 -2.93
N LEU A 150 6.93 -6.73 -1.90
CA LEU A 150 7.96 -7.74 -1.77
C LEU A 150 7.32 -9.12 -1.88
N CYS A 151 7.86 -9.97 -2.75
CA CYS A 151 7.30 -11.28 -3.05
C CYS A 151 8.40 -12.31 -3.32
N THR A 152 8.11 -13.58 -3.07
CA THR A 152 9.06 -14.71 -3.19
C THR A 152 8.77 -15.62 -4.36
N ARG A 153 7.73 -15.31 -5.15
CA ARG A 153 7.45 -16.02 -6.39
C ARG A 153 8.42 -15.59 -7.50
N ASN A 154 8.95 -16.54 -8.25
CA ASN A 154 9.80 -16.26 -9.42
C ASN A 154 9.12 -15.23 -10.34
N LEU A 155 9.86 -14.16 -10.66
CA LEU A 155 9.44 -13.10 -11.58
C LEU A 155 8.13 -12.38 -11.18
N CYS A 156 7.83 -12.31 -9.88
CA CYS A 156 6.60 -11.67 -9.38
C CYS A 156 6.62 -10.13 -9.46
N ASN A 157 7.76 -9.49 -9.67
CA ASN A 157 7.85 -8.03 -9.75
C ASN A 157 7.51 -7.47 -11.16
N THR A 158 6.35 -7.88 -11.69
CA THR A 158 5.84 -7.46 -13.01
C THR A 158 4.70 -6.45 -12.89
N GLN A 159 4.44 -5.69 -13.96
CA GLN A 159 3.28 -4.80 -14.06
C GLN A 159 1.95 -5.57 -13.92
N SER A 160 1.87 -6.79 -14.47
CA SER A 160 0.68 -7.63 -14.35
C SER A 160 0.38 -8.01 -12.89
N THR A 161 1.43 -8.37 -12.14
CA THR A 161 1.30 -8.69 -10.71
C THR A 161 0.88 -7.46 -9.91
N LEU A 162 1.47 -6.29 -10.19
CA LEU A 162 1.07 -5.02 -9.59
C LEU A 162 -0.43 -4.73 -9.80
N ASN A 163 -0.91 -4.84 -11.04
CA ASN A 163 -2.31 -4.56 -11.38
C ASN A 163 -3.25 -5.54 -10.68
N SER A 164 -2.92 -6.84 -10.69
CA SER A 164 -3.72 -7.87 -10.04
C SER A 164 -3.84 -7.64 -8.53
N ILE A 165 -2.74 -7.29 -7.88
CA ILE A 165 -2.72 -6.97 -6.44
C ILE A 165 -3.56 -5.73 -6.16
N LYS A 166 -3.42 -4.65 -6.94
CA LYS A 166 -4.22 -3.43 -6.79
C LYS A 166 -5.71 -3.69 -6.96
N ASP A 167 -6.09 -4.48 -7.94
CA ASP A 167 -7.49 -4.83 -8.21
C ASP A 167 -8.11 -5.62 -7.04
N ILE A 168 -7.37 -6.56 -6.46
CA ILE A 168 -7.80 -7.29 -5.26
C ILE A 168 -8.00 -6.32 -4.10
N LEU A 169 -7.00 -5.48 -3.81
CA LEU A 169 -7.09 -4.53 -2.70
C LEU A 169 -8.23 -3.50 -2.90
N PHE A 170 -8.47 -3.05 -4.12
CA PHE A 170 -9.58 -2.15 -4.43
C PHE A 170 -10.94 -2.84 -4.27
N ARG A 171 -11.09 -4.07 -4.78
CA ARG A 171 -12.32 -4.87 -4.65
C ARG A 171 -12.73 -5.09 -3.20
N TYR A 172 -11.75 -5.25 -2.31
CA TYR A 172 -11.98 -5.42 -0.87
C TYR A 172 -11.97 -4.11 -0.08
N ASN A 173 -12.01 -2.95 -0.75
CA ASN A 173 -12.01 -1.61 -0.16
C ASN A 173 -10.80 -1.33 0.75
N VAL A 174 -9.67 -2.00 0.51
CA VAL A 174 -8.40 -1.71 1.19
C VAL A 174 -7.81 -0.40 0.63
N THR A 175 -7.87 -0.22 -0.68
CA THR A 175 -7.58 1.05 -1.36
C THR A 175 -8.88 1.73 -1.76
N GLN A 176 -8.89 3.07 -1.87
CA GLN A 176 -10.07 3.84 -2.29
C GLN A 176 -10.14 4.01 -3.81
N THR A 177 -9.06 3.75 -4.52
CA THR A 177 -8.95 3.91 -5.97
C THR A 177 -8.25 2.70 -6.59
N PRO A 178 -8.51 2.41 -7.89
CA PRO A 178 -7.88 1.29 -8.60
C PRO A 178 -6.37 1.41 -8.76
N ASP A 179 -5.83 2.63 -8.79
CA ASP A 179 -4.38 2.87 -8.87
C ASP A 179 -3.65 2.62 -7.54
N GLY A 180 -4.37 2.28 -6.46
CA GLY A 180 -3.81 1.86 -5.18
C GLY A 180 -3.71 2.98 -4.13
N ARG A 181 -4.40 4.11 -4.31
CA ARG A 181 -4.38 5.21 -3.33
C ARG A 181 -5.29 4.91 -2.14
N LEU A 182 -4.83 5.38 -0.98
CA LEU A 182 -5.43 5.11 0.33
C LEU A 182 -6.51 6.12 0.68
N THR A 183 -6.32 7.35 0.24
CA THR A 183 -7.34 8.38 0.24
C THR A 183 -7.53 8.80 -1.20
N GLY A 184 -8.77 8.70 -1.71
CA GLY A 184 -9.14 9.49 -2.87
C GLY A 184 -8.84 10.93 -2.48
N SER A 185 -8.14 11.68 -3.33
CA SER A 185 -8.07 13.13 -3.22
C SER A 185 -9.49 13.68 -3.39
N ARG A 186 -10.34 13.49 -2.40
CA ARG A 186 -11.66 14.09 -2.31
C ARG A 186 -11.42 15.50 -1.79
N PHE A 187 -10.98 16.38 -2.68
CA PHE A 187 -11.74 17.61 -2.82
C PHE A 187 -13.15 17.19 -3.26
N GLN A 188 -13.95 16.67 -2.33
CA GLN A 188 -15.39 16.67 -2.48
C GLN A 188 -15.78 18.13 -2.26
N VAL A 189 -15.62 18.94 -3.30
CA VAL A 189 -16.52 20.08 -3.46
C VAL A 189 -17.89 19.43 -3.59
N SER A 190 -18.61 19.38 -2.48
CA SER A 190 -19.96 18.85 -2.43
C SER A 190 -20.72 19.40 -3.63
N ALA A 191 -21.43 18.55 -4.39
CA ALA A 191 -22.29 19.03 -5.48
C ALA A 191 -23.25 20.13 -5.00
N PHE A 192 -23.56 20.13 -3.70
CA PHE A 192 -24.28 21.18 -2.99
C PHE A 192 -23.58 22.55 -3.02
N LEU A 193 -22.25 22.62 -2.87
CA LEU A 193 -21.47 23.86 -2.96
C LEU A 193 -21.43 24.40 -4.39
N ILE A 194 -21.37 23.53 -5.40
CA ILE A 194 -21.45 23.94 -6.82
C ILE A 194 -22.84 24.49 -7.13
N LEU A 195 -23.90 23.82 -6.66
CA LEU A 195 -25.27 24.29 -6.81
C LEU A 195 -25.49 25.64 -6.12
N ILE A 196 -24.97 25.83 -4.90
CA ILE A 196 -25.04 27.11 -4.18
C ILE A 196 -24.34 28.23 -4.97
N MET A 197 -23.12 27.99 -5.46
CA MET A 197 -22.38 28.98 -6.26
C MET A 197 -23.09 29.35 -7.56
N ILE A 198 -23.72 28.39 -8.24
CA ILE A 198 -24.54 28.63 -9.44
C ILE A 198 -25.78 29.46 -9.09
N SER A 199 -26.47 29.15 -7.99
CA SER A 199 -27.65 29.94 -7.58
C SER A 199 -27.30 31.38 -7.16
N ILE A 200 -26.18 31.60 -6.48
CA ILE A 200 -25.73 32.97 -6.13
C ILE A 200 -25.37 33.75 -7.40
N ALA A 201 -24.75 33.10 -8.40
CA ALA A 201 -24.46 33.73 -9.68
C ALA A 201 -25.75 34.09 -10.47
N PHE A 202 -26.77 33.23 -10.42
CA PHE A 202 -28.07 33.49 -11.07
C PHE A 202 -28.84 34.65 -10.43
N PHE A 203 -28.80 34.77 -9.10
CA PHE A 203 -29.47 35.87 -8.40
C PHE A 203 -28.79 37.23 -8.63
N ASN A 204 -27.46 37.29 -8.73
CA ASN A 204 -26.73 38.53 -9.02
C ASN A 204 -26.77 38.97 -10.49
N TYR A 205 -27.27 38.12 -11.41
CA TYR A 205 -27.41 38.48 -12.83
C TYR A 205 -28.78 39.09 -13.16
N HIS A 206 -29.71 39.08 -12.21
CA HIS A 206 -31.09 39.54 -12.37
C HIS A 206 -31.44 40.78 -11.53
N GLU A 207 -30.45 41.44 -10.93
CA GLU A 207 -30.51 42.84 -10.47
C GLU A 207 -29.76 43.75 -11.45
#